data_AF-A0AAJ6B7U8-F1
#
_entry.id   AF-A0AAJ6B7U8-F1
#
_cell.length_a   1.000
_cell.length_b   1.000
_cell.length_c   1.000
_cell.angle_alpha   90.00
_cell.angle_beta   90.00
_cell.angle_gamma   90.00
#
_symmetry.space_group_name_H-M   'P 1'
#
loop_
_entity.id
_entity.type
_entity.pdbx_description
1 polymer ?
#
loop_
_entity_poly.entity_id
_entity_poly.type
_entity_poly.pdbx_seq_one_letter_code
_entity_poly.pdbx_strand_id
1 'polypeptide(L)'
;MLQQAKEKLTLSIIESLAKYETKELNTGKRLISVIAGVYMVQKGIRSLGRHTFLRGIEEITLGGILLYGAASGLNKKIIKKPLKPSDVRRNQIQGNDPRSGVPAFV
;
A
#
# COMPACT_ATOMS: atom_id res chain seq x y z
N MET A 1 -0.10 -24.58 4.09
CA MET A 1 0.72 -23.75 3.17
C MET A 1 -0.03 -22.50 2.68
N LEU A 2 -1.15 -22.64 1.97
CA LEU A 2 -1.87 -21.50 1.36
C LEU A 2 -2.54 -20.55 2.36
N GLN A 3 -3.03 -21.07 3.50
CA GLN A 3 -3.59 -20.28 4.61
C GLN A 3 -2.53 -19.39 5.27
N GLN A 4 -1.35 -19.96 5.57
CA GLN A 4 -0.24 -19.22 6.18
C GLN A 4 0.29 -18.12 5.25
N ALA A 5 0.29 -18.35 3.93
CA ALA A 5 0.64 -17.33 2.96
C ALA A 5 -0.37 -16.17 2.97
N LYS A 6 -1.68 -16.46 3.07
CA LYS A 6 -2.73 -15.43 3.19
C LYS A 6 -2.58 -14.61 4.46
N GLU A 7 -2.36 -15.25 5.61
CA GLU A 7 -2.20 -14.58 6.90
C GLU A 7 -1.00 -13.64 6.92
N LYS A 8 0.15 -14.10 6.40
CA LYS A 8 1.36 -13.25 6.28
C LYS A 8 1.13 -12.05 5.36
N LEU A 9 0.38 -12.24 4.28
CA LEU A 9 0.05 -11.17 3.33
C LEU A 9 -0.89 -10.14 3.97
N THR A 10 -1.92 -10.59 4.69
CA THR A 10 -2.82 -9.69 5.44
C THR A 10 -2.08 -8.94 6.55
N LEU A 11 -1.20 -9.60 7.31
CA LEU A 11 -0.41 -8.97 8.36
C LEU A 11 0.55 -7.92 7.77
N SER A 12 1.23 -8.24 6.67
CA SER A 12 2.11 -7.30 5.98
C SER A 12 1.35 -6.06 5.45
N ILE A 13 0.13 -6.25 4.92
CA ILE A 13 -0.73 -5.14 4.48
C ILE A 13 -1.17 -4.29 5.67
N ILE A 14 -1.58 -4.91 6.78
CA ILE A 14 -2.01 -4.21 7.99
C ILE A 14 -0.85 -3.44 8.62
N GLU A 15 0.34 -4.05 8.77
CA GLU A 15 1.54 -3.37 9.28
C GLU A 15 1.98 -2.22 8.37
N SER A 16 1.89 -2.42 7.05
CA SER A 16 2.16 -1.37 6.07
C SER A 16 1.19 -0.22 6.28
N LEU A 17 -0.13 -0.47 6.33
CA LEU A 17 -1.13 0.57 6.56
C LEU A 17 -0.98 1.27 7.93
N ALA A 18 -0.67 0.53 9.00
CA ALA A 18 -0.53 1.07 10.35
C ALA A 18 0.72 1.95 10.53
N LYS A 19 1.77 1.75 9.72
CA LYS A 19 2.97 2.59 9.73
C LYS A 19 2.80 3.96 9.07
N TYR A 20 1.72 4.19 8.33
CA TYR A 20 1.46 5.49 7.71
C TYR A 20 0.60 6.35 8.63
N GLU A 21 1.25 7.31 9.31
CA GLU A 21 0.59 8.33 10.14
C GLU A 21 -0.56 8.98 9.36
N THR A 22 -1.75 8.82 9.93
CA THR A 22 -3.08 9.17 9.41
C THR A 22 -3.35 10.68 9.41
N LYS A 23 -2.45 11.48 8.82
CA LYS A 23 -2.69 12.92 8.65
C LYS A 23 -3.38 13.31 7.34
N GLU A 24 -3.58 12.36 6.42
CA GLU A 24 -4.22 12.65 5.14
C GLU A 24 -5.45 11.78 4.87
N LEU A 25 -6.53 12.46 4.47
CA LEU A 25 -7.78 11.94 3.87
C LEU A 25 -7.55 10.86 2.78
N ASN A 26 -6.35 10.83 2.21
CA ASN A 26 -5.89 9.88 1.21
C ASN A 26 -5.73 8.45 1.76
N THR A 27 -5.51 8.28 3.07
CA THR A 27 -5.34 6.97 3.72
C THR A 27 -6.65 6.19 3.76
N GLY A 28 -7.77 6.87 4.06
CA GLY A 28 -9.10 6.25 4.06
C GLY A 28 -9.54 5.79 2.67
N LYS A 29 -9.33 6.62 1.64
CA LYS A 29 -9.61 6.25 0.24
C LYS A 29 -8.79 5.03 -0.20
N ARG A 30 -7.52 4.96 0.20
CA ARG A 30 -6.65 3.81 -0.06
C ARG A 30 -7.15 2.55 0.64
N LEU A 31 -7.51 2.63 1.92
CA LEU A 31 -8.04 1.48 2.66
C LEU A 31 -9.30 0.92 1.98
N ILE A 32 -10.25 1.79 1.62
CA ILE A 32 -11.48 1.39 0.93
C ILE A 32 -11.15 0.76 -0.44
N SER A 33 -10.22 1.36 -1.20
CA SER A 33 -9.78 0.83 -2.49
C SER A 33 -9.10 -0.54 -2.36
N VAL A 34 -8.32 -0.77 -1.30
CA VAL A 34 -7.72 -2.08 -1.02
C VAL A 34 -8.79 -3.12 -0.70
N ILE A 35 -9.73 -2.80 0.19
CA ILE A 35 -10.82 -3.71 0.57
C ILE A 35 -11.68 -4.06 -0.65
N ALA A 36 -12.11 -3.04 -1.39
CA ALA A 36 -12.91 -3.22 -2.61
C ALA A 36 -12.14 -4.01 -3.68
N GLY A 37 -10.85 -3.72 -3.86
CA GLY A 37 -9.98 -4.42 -4.80
C GLY A 37 -9.82 -5.91 -4.46
N VAL A 38 -9.52 -6.24 -3.20
CA VAL A 38 -9.41 -7.64 -2.74
C VAL A 38 -10.74 -8.37 -2.92
N TYR A 39 -11.86 -7.73 -2.54
CA TYR A 39 -13.19 -8.33 -2.70
C TYR A 39 -13.51 -8.64 -4.16
N MET A 40 -13.27 -7.70 -5.08
CA MET A 40 -13.54 -7.88 -6.51
C MET A 40 -12.66 -8.99 -7.12
N VAL A 41 -11.37 -9.04 -6.77
CA VAL A 41 -10.48 -10.13 -7.23
C VAL A 41 -10.96 -11.49 -6.71
N GLN A 42 -11.31 -11.60 -5.42
CA GLN A 42 -11.83 -12.85 -4.85
C GLN A 42 -13.14 -13.29 -5.52
N LYS A 43 -14.03 -12.33 -5.77
CA LYS A 43 -15.30 -12.58 -6.45
C LYS A 43 -15.09 -13.04 -7.90
N GLY A 44 -14.19 -12.37 -8.63
CA GLY A 44 -13.86 -12.73 -10.01
C GLY A 44 -13.24 -14.12 -10.12
N ILE A 45 -12.29 -14.48 -9.25
CA ILE A 45 -11.72 -15.84 -9.18
C ILE A 45 -12.81 -16.89 -8.94
N ARG A 46 -13.77 -16.60 -8.05
CA ARG A 46 -14.90 -17.50 -7.79
C ARG A 46 -15.87 -17.60 -8.98
N SER A 47 -16.02 -16.52 -9.74
CA SER A 47 -16.88 -16.42 -10.93
C SER A 47 -16.32 -17.22 -12.11
N LEU A 48 -14.99 -17.26 -12.27
CA LEU A 48 -14.30 -18.05 -13.30
C LEU A 48 -14.66 -19.55 -13.23
N GLY A 49 -14.85 -20.10 -12.03
CA GLY A 49 -15.18 -21.51 -11.82
C GLY A 49 -16.65 -21.89 -12.11
N ARG A 50 -17.53 -20.93 -12.41
CA ARG A 50 -18.98 -21.15 -12.58
C ARG A 50 -19.48 -20.86 -14.01
N HIS A 51 -18.65 -21.11 -15.02
CA HIS A 51 -18.95 -20.86 -16.45
C HIS A 51 -19.16 -19.38 -16.84
N THR A 52 -18.92 -18.43 -15.95
CA THR A 52 -19.03 -16.98 -16.26
C THR A 52 -17.65 -16.34 -16.44
N PHE A 53 -16.86 -16.90 -17.37
CA PHE A 53 -15.44 -16.57 -17.54
C PHE A 53 -15.18 -15.09 -17.87
N LEU A 54 -15.94 -14.51 -18.80
CA LEU A 54 -15.81 -13.11 -19.22
C LEU A 54 -16.03 -12.14 -18.04
N ARG A 55 -17.11 -12.34 -17.28
CA ARG A 55 -17.41 -11.56 -16.07
C ARG A 55 -16.34 -11.73 -15.00
N GLY A 56 -15.79 -12.93 -14.86
CA GLY A 56 -14.70 -13.21 -13.93
C GLY A 56 -13.44 -12.40 -14.25
N ILE A 57 -13.10 -12.28 -15.53
CA ILE A 57 -11.97 -11.45 -16.00
C ILE A 57 -12.23 -9.97 -15.73
N GLU A 58 -13.44 -9.47 -16.00
CA GLU A 58 -13.81 -8.08 -15.72
C GLU A 58 -13.67 -7.76 -14.22
N GLU A 59 -14.19 -8.63 -13.34
CA GLU A 59 -14.12 -8.47 -11.89
C GLU A 59 -12.67 -8.51 -11.37
N ILE A 60 -11.82 -9.40 -11.92
CA ILE A 60 -10.39 -9.44 -11.60
C ILE A 60 -9.68 -8.16 -12.07
N THR A 61 -9.98 -7.69 -13.28
CA THR A 61 -9.36 -6.49 -13.86
C THR A 61 -9.72 -5.25 -13.05
N LEU A 62 -11.00 -5.07 -12.71
CA LEU A 62 -11.48 -3.99 -11.85
C LEU A 62 -10.82 -4.03 -10.47
N GLY A 63 -10.74 -5.22 -9.87
CA GLY A 63 -10.04 -5.39 -8.60
C GLY A 63 -8.56 -5.04 -8.69
N GLY A 64 -7.89 -5.43 -9.78
CA GLY A 64 -6.50 -5.09 -10.07
C GLY A 64 -6.28 -3.58 -10.21
N ILE A 65 -7.17 -2.86 -10.90
CA ILE A 65 -7.09 -1.40 -11.04
C ILE A 65 -7.22 -0.70 -9.68
N LEU A 66 -8.16 -1.16 -8.83
CA LEU A 66 -8.34 -0.61 -7.48
C LEU A 66 -7.12 -0.83 -6.58
N LEU A 67 -6.52 -2.03 -6.66
CA LEU A 67 -5.29 -2.34 -5.91
C LEU A 67 -4.10 -1.55 -6.43
N TYR A 68 -3.95 -1.45 -7.75
CA TYR A 68 -2.90 -0.64 -8.37
C TYR A 68 -3.03 0.82 -7.99
N GLY A 69 -4.24 1.39 -8.06
CA GLY A 69 -4.50 2.78 -7.63
C GLY A 69 -4.17 3.00 -6.16
N ALA A 70 -4.51 2.05 -5.29
CA ALA A 70 -4.18 2.12 -3.86
C ALA A 70 -2.67 2.05 -3.59
N ALA A 71 -1.95 1.19 -4.30
CA ALA A 71 -0.50 1.03 -4.19
C ALA A 71 0.27 2.16 -4.90
N SER A 72 -0.32 2.77 -5.93
CA SER A 72 0.29 3.84 -6.69
C SER A 72 0.55 5.06 -5.80
N GLY A 73 1.78 5.58 -5.86
CA GLY A 73 2.20 6.67 -5.01
C GLY A 73 2.47 6.30 -3.54
N LEU A 74 2.56 5.01 -3.18
CA LEU A 74 3.23 4.62 -1.92
C LEU A 74 4.69 5.10 -1.96
N ASN A 75 5.43 4.79 -3.03
CA ASN A 75 6.83 5.18 -3.19
C ASN A 75 7.09 6.69 -3.15
N LYS A 76 6.12 7.51 -3.58
CA LYS A 76 6.26 8.99 -3.54
C LYS A 76 6.01 9.58 -2.14
N LYS A 77 5.34 8.85 -1.24
CA LYS A 77 5.02 9.28 0.13
C LYS A 77 5.78 8.52 1.22
N ILE A 78 6.55 7.49 0.87
CA ILE A 78 7.53 6.88 1.77
C ILE A 78 8.73 7.83 1.86
N ILE A 79 8.52 8.97 2.51
CA ILE A 79 9.59 9.79 3.05
C ILE A 79 10.18 8.95 4.18
N LYS A 80 11.30 8.27 3.91
CA LYS A 80 11.95 7.40 4.89
C LYS A 80 12.45 8.29 6.04
N LYS A 81 11.70 8.33 7.14
CA LYS A 81 12.14 9.04 8.34
C LYS A 81 13.51 8.49 8.76
N PRO A 82 14.46 9.34 9.16
CA PRO A 82 15.75 8.88 9.66
C PRO A 82 15.51 8.05 10.93
N LEU A 83 15.72 6.74 10.82
CA LEU A 83 15.51 5.78 11.93
C LEU A 83 16.80 5.52 12.70
N LYS A 84 17.96 5.70 12.05
CA LYS A 84 19.27 5.52 12.68
C LYS A 84 19.84 6.87 13.14
N PRO A 85 20.57 6.91 14.26
CA PRO A 85 21.28 8.12 14.68
C PRO A 85 22.23 8.68 13.60
N SER A 86 22.78 7.81 12.75
CA SER A 86 23.59 8.19 11.60
C SER A 86 22.81 9.01 10.56
N ASP A 87 21.54 8.67 10.33
CA ASP A 87 20.69 9.34 9.34
C ASP A 87 20.27 10.72 9.86
N VAL A 88 19.98 10.81 11.16
CA VAL A 88 19.67 12.08 11.85
C VAL A 88 20.88 13.02 11.80
N ARG A 89 22.09 12.52 12.10
CA ARG A 89 23.33 13.31 12.00
C ARG A 89 23.61 13.77 10.58
N ARG A 90 23.37 12.91 9.58
CA ARG A 90 23.55 13.27 8.17
C ARG A 90 22.63 14.42 7.78
N ASN A 91 21.37 14.43 8.23
CA ASN A 91 20.45 15.54 8.01
C ASN A 91 20.89 16.82 8.73
N GLN A 92 21.36 16.71 9.98
CA GLN A 92 21.88 17.86 10.74
C GLN A 92 23.10 18.51 10.07
N ILE A 93 24.06 17.71 9.59
CA ILE A 93 25.25 18.21 8.86
C ILE A 93 24.84 18.91 7.55
N GLN A 94 23.77 18.44 6.94
CA GLN A 94 23.19 19.00 5.72
C GLN A 94 22.27 20.21 5.97
N GLY A 95 22.13 20.69 7.21
CA GLY A 95 21.23 21.81 7.51
C GLY A 95 19.73 21.49 7.32
N ASN A 96 19.39 20.21 7.13
CA ASN A 96 18.01 19.76 7.01
C ASN A 96 17.42 19.52 8.40
N ASP A 97 16.10 19.67 8.53
CA ASP A 97 15.40 19.29 9.77
C ASP A 97 15.76 17.82 10.13
N PRO A 98 16.28 17.57 11.35
CA PRO A 98 16.65 16.23 11.80
C PRO A 98 15.51 15.21 11.75
N ARG A 99 14.25 15.68 11.72
CA ARG A 99 13.04 14.86 11.62
C ARG A 99 12.44 14.82 10.21
N SER A 100 12.93 15.64 9.28
CA SER A 100 12.55 15.57 7.86
C SER A 100 13.19 14.35 7.21
N GLY A 101 12.45 13.63 6.37
CA GLY A 101 13.03 12.55 5.56
C GLY A 101 13.37 12.97 4.12
N VAL A 102 13.37 14.27 3.83
CA VAL A 102 13.79 14.82 2.53
C VAL A 102 15.07 15.62 2.74
N PRO A 103 16.14 15.41 1.95
CA PRO A 103 17.18 16.42 1.84
C PRO A 103 16.58 17.64 1.15
N ALA A 104 16.56 18.80 1.81
CA ALA A 104 15.94 20.02 1.28
C ALA A 104 16.78 20.72 0.20
N PHE A 105 17.87 20.08 -0.28
CA PHE A 105 18.67 20.61 -1.38
C PHE A 105 17.94 20.42 -2.71
N VAL A 106 17.15 21.44 -3.05
CA VAL A 106 17.17 22.04 -4.39
C VAL A 106 18.38 22.97 -4.44
#